data_AF-A0A7J4DT70-F1
#
_entry.id   AF-A0A7J4DT70-F1
#
_cell.length_a   1.000
_cell.length_b   1.000
_cell.length_c   1.000
_cell.angle_alpha   90.00
_cell.angle_beta   90.00
_cell.angle_gamma   90.00
#
_symmetry.space_group_name_H-M   'P 1'
#
loop_
_entity.id
_entity.type
_entity.pdbx_description
1 polymer ?
#
loop_
_entity_poly.entity_id
_entity_poly.type
_entity_poly.pdbx_seq_one_letter_code
_entity_poly.pdbx_strand_id
1 'polypeptide(L)'
;IDKNSGLITVTGTRNQIEEIRKYINNLNDRLHKEVLIDVKIYSVELSKSNQTGIKWSELSFSLPSKQIKTNELDEYFAGSYSIFSETTFNIAGLLNFLAQNGNVNSISNPKIVTLNNQKAIISVGDTIYYKYISAKKKDENGNPIIQYTIDNKFVGVLLDITPQISNNGEIVLSINPKINEFKNLNQLLNSNREMPPDTKGAKKNNAHIP
;
A
#
# COMPACT_ATOMS: atom_id res chain seq x y z
N ILE A 1 37.12 -27.09 1.42
CA ILE A 1 35.82 -26.64 0.89
C ILE A 1 36.14 -25.69 -0.26
N ASP A 2 35.73 -26.04 -1.47
CA ASP A 2 35.74 -25.09 -2.58
C ASP A 2 34.37 -24.42 -2.64
N LYS A 3 34.31 -23.12 -2.34
CA LYS A 3 33.06 -22.36 -2.27
C LYS A 3 32.43 -22.11 -3.64
N ASN A 4 33.20 -22.18 -4.73
CA ASN A 4 32.71 -21.90 -6.07
C ASN A 4 32.09 -23.13 -6.74
N SER A 5 32.62 -24.32 -6.44
CA SER A 5 32.13 -25.58 -7.01
C SER A 5 31.16 -26.35 -6.09
N GLY A 6 30.99 -25.90 -4.84
CA GLY A 6 30.19 -26.62 -3.84
C GLY A 6 30.81 -27.98 -3.42
N LEU A 7 32.07 -28.23 -3.78
CA LEU A 7 32.73 -29.50 -3.54
C LEU A 7 33.34 -29.54 -2.13
N ILE A 8 32.96 -30.58 -1.37
CA ILE A 8 33.49 -30.86 -0.03
C ILE A 8 34.18 -32.22 -0.06
N THR A 9 35.51 -32.21 -0.06
CA THR A 9 36.32 -33.41 0.13
C THR A 9 36.52 -33.67 1.61
N VAL A 10 36.21 -34.88 2.05
CA VAL A 10 36.33 -35.32 3.45
C VAL A 10 37.19 -36.58 3.50
N THR A 11 38.16 -36.60 4.41
CA THR A 11 39.04 -37.76 4.65
C THR A 11 38.99 -38.09 6.14
N GLY A 12 38.82 -39.35 6.48
CA GLY A 12 38.73 -39.79 7.87
C GLY A 12 38.59 -41.31 7.99
N THR A 13 38.36 -41.78 9.20
CA THR A 13 38.06 -43.20 9.46
C THR A 13 36.67 -43.57 8.91
N ARG A 14 36.41 -44.87 8.70
CA ARG A 14 35.13 -45.34 8.16
C ARG A 14 33.92 -44.86 8.97
N ASN A 15 34.03 -44.84 10.30
CA ASN A 15 32.96 -44.37 11.19
C ASN A 15 32.65 -42.88 10.99
N GLN A 16 33.70 -42.04 10.89
CA GLN A 16 33.53 -40.59 10.66
C GLN A 16 32.91 -40.29 9.30
N ILE A 17 33.28 -41.05 8.26
CA ILE A 17 32.70 -40.89 6.92
C ILE A 17 31.20 -41.23 6.93
N GLU A 18 30.79 -42.29 7.64
CA GLU A 18 29.37 -42.66 7.75
C GLU A 18 28.54 -41.62 8.55
N GLU A 19 29.11 -41.04 9.62
CA GLU A 19 28.45 -39.94 10.36
C GLU A 19 28.24 -38.71 9.48
N ILE A 20 29.27 -38.31 8.74
CA ILE A 20 29.21 -37.16 7.84
C ILE A 20 28.20 -37.44 6.71
N ARG A 21 28.17 -38.65 6.15
CA ARG A 21 27.18 -39.03 5.14
C ARG A 21 25.75 -38.85 5.67
N LYS A 22 25.45 -39.35 6.88
CA LYS A 22 24.13 -39.18 7.50
C LYS A 22 23.78 -37.71 7.71
N TYR A 23 24.75 -36.91 8.17
CA TYR A 23 24.56 -35.47 8.37
C TYR A 23 24.26 -34.74 7.05
N ILE A 24 25.05 -34.99 6.00
CA ILE A 24 24.86 -34.37 4.68
C ILE A 24 23.51 -34.77 4.08
N ASN A 25 23.10 -36.04 4.18
CA ASN A 25 21.78 -36.47 3.72
C ASN A 25 20.65 -35.73 4.45
N ASN A 26 20.71 -35.66 5.78
CA ASN A 26 19.72 -34.94 6.58
C ASN A 26 19.70 -33.43 6.28
N LEU A 27 20.86 -32.82 6.00
CA LEU A 27 20.93 -31.42 5.59
C LEU A 27 20.30 -31.22 4.20
N ASN A 28 20.62 -32.09 3.25
CA ASN A 28 20.13 -32.00 1.87
C ASN A 28 18.61 -32.06 1.83
N ASP A 29 18.01 -32.96 2.62
CA ASP A 29 16.56 -33.12 2.76
C ASP A 29 15.88 -31.90 3.39
N ARG A 30 16.61 -31.12 4.18
CA ARG A 30 16.07 -29.90 4.82
C ARG A 30 16.23 -28.67 3.95
N LEU A 31 17.29 -28.57 3.15
CA LEU A 31 17.59 -27.39 2.32
C LEU A 31 16.68 -27.29 1.08
N HIS A 32 16.26 -28.41 0.50
CA HIS A 32 15.40 -28.44 -0.69
C HIS A 32 13.91 -28.22 -0.41
N LYS A 33 13.52 -28.02 0.84
CA LYS A 33 12.12 -27.77 1.18
C LYS A 33 11.76 -26.34 0.81
N GLU A 34 10.71 -26.21 0.02
CA GLU A 34 10.11 -24.94 -0.38
C GLU A 34 8.98 -24.54 0.56
N VAL A 35 8.85 -23.24 0.80
CA VAL A 35 7.78 -22.63 1.58
C VAL A 35 7.11 -21.57 0.72
N LEU A 36 5.81 -21.72 0.50
CA LEU A 36 4.99 -20.66 -0.09
C LEU A 36 4.45 -19.77 1.03
N ILE A 37 4.72 -18.48 0.92
CA ILE A 37 4.33 -17.46 1.88
C ILE A 37 3.29 -16.55 1.22
N ASP A 38 2.10 -16.51 1.79
CA ASP A 38 1.01 -15.59 1.42
C ASP A 38 0.87 -14.54 2.52
N VAL A 39 1.03 -13.27 2.18
CA VAL A 39 0.96 -12.17 3.14
C VAL A 39 -0.28 -11.34 2.86
N LYS A 40 -1.01 -10.95 3.90
CA LYS A 40 -2.17 -10.05 3.78
C LYS A 40 -1.88 -8.77 4.55
N ILE A 41 -1.81 -7.64 3.85
CA ILE A 41 -1.56 -6.33 4.45
C ILE A 41 -2.84 -5.51 4.37
N TYR A 42 -3.31 -5.04 5.53
CA TYR A 42 -4.46 -4.16 5.66
C TYR A 42 -4.00 -2.77 6.07
N SER A 43 -4.34 -1.75 5.27
CA SER A 43 -4.19 -0.35 5.66
C SER A 43 -5.49 0.13 6.30
N VAL A 44 -5.41 0.61 7.55
CA VAL A 44 -6.57 1.15 8.26
C VAL A 44 -6.29 2.61 8.57
N GLU A 45 -6.89 3.50 7.80
CA GLU A 45 -6.89 4.92 8.10
C GLU A 45 -8.08 5.23 9.01
N LEU A 46 -7.82 5.43 10.31
CA LEU A 46 -8.87 5.76 11.28
C LEU A 46 -9.18 7.26 11.19
N SER A 47 -10.04 7.64 10.24
CA SER A 47 -10.62 8.97 10.21
C SER A 47 -11.57 9.10 11.41
N LYS A 48 -11.19 9.88 12.43
CA LYS A 48 -12.07 10.20 13.59
C LYS A 48 -13.27 11.10 13.22
N SER A 49 -13.80 11.01 12.00
CA SER A 49 -15.06 11.62 11.62
C SER A 49 -16.17 10.57 11.73
N ASN A 50 -16.60 10.30 12.97
CA ASN A 50 -17.91 9.68 13.22
C ASN A 50 -19.00 10.67 12.78
N GLN A 51 -19.26 10.74 11.49
CA GLN A 51 -20.53 11.15 10.90
C GLN A 51 -20.97 10.03 9.99
N THR A 52 -21.31 8.88 10.58
CA THR A 52 -22.22 7.90 9.94
C THR A 52 -23.58 8.57 9.86
N GLY A 53 -23.72 9.47 8.93
CA GLY A 53 -24.89 10.27 8.69
C GLY A 53 -24.74 10.80 7.29
N ILE A 54 -25.35 10.10 6.33
CA ILE A 54 -25.59 10.68 5.01
C ILE A 54 -26.27 12.02 5.29
N LYS A 55 -25.59 13.14 5.01
CA LYS A 55 -26.17 14.48 5.17
C LYS A 55 -27.15 14.69 4.02
N TRP A 56 -28.32 14.08 4.14
CA TRP A 56 -29.43 14.21 3.19
C TRP A 56 -29.86 15.68 2.99
N SER A 57 -29.48 16.58 3.90
CA SER A 57 -29.67 18.03 3.78
C SER A 57 -28.91 18.68 2.62
N GLU A 58 -27.80 18.09 2.17
CA GLU A 58 -27.00 18.58 1.03
C GLU A 58 -27.55 18.08 -0.31
N LEU A 59 -28.44 17.08 -0.29
CA LEU A 59 -29.22 16.65 -1.44
C LEU A 59 -30.36 17.67 -1.68
N SER A 60 -30.03 18.77 -2.34
CA SER A 60 -31.02 19.77 -2.72
C SER A 60 -31.85 19.29 -3.92
N PHE A 61 -33.17 19.17 -3.73
CA PHE A 61 -34.12 18.97 -4.81
C PHE A 61 -34.63 20.33 -5.27
N SER A 62 -34.15 20.82 -6.42
CA SER A 62 -34.70 22.03 -7.02
C SER A 62 -36.00 21.70 -7.74
N LEU A 63 -37.14 22.15 -7.20
CA LEU A 63 -38.43 22.11 -7.88
C LEU A 63 -38.55 23.38 -8.74
N PRO A 64 -38.79 23.28 -10.06
CA PRO A 64 -39.16 24.43 -10.85
C PRO A 64 -40.56 24.89 -10.42
N SER A 65 -40.65 25.96 -9.64
CA SER A 65 -41.92 26.56 -9.24
C SER A 65 -42.53 27.31 -10.42
N LYS A 66 -43.24 26.59 -11.29
CA LYS A 66 -44.10 27.24 -12.28
C LYS A 66 -45.34 27.79 -11.57
N GLN A 67 -45.30 29.07 -11.20
CA GLN A 67 -46.46 29.77 -10.66
C GLN A 67 -47.57 29.81 -11.73
N ILE A 68 -48.65 29.07 -11.50
CA ILE A 68 -49.87 29.21 -12.30
C ILE A 68 -50.65 30.40 -11.72
N LYS A 69 -50.72 31.51 -12.47
CA LYS A 69 -51.60 32.63 -12.14
C LYS A 69 -53.04 32.19 -12.45
N THR A 70 -53.83 31.91 -11.41
CA THR A 70 -55.28 31.77 -11.54
C THR A 70 -55.86 33.18 -11.51
N ASN A 71 -56.09 33.76 -12.69
CA ASN A 71 -56.96 34.92 -12.79
C ASN A 71 -58.40 34.42 -12.72
N GLU A 72 -59.19 35.05 -11.86
CA GLU A 72 -60.62 34.85 -11.67
C GLU A 72 -60.99 33.63 -10.81
N LEU A 73 -61.21 33.87 -9.52
CA LEU A 73 -62.39 33.48 -8.73
C LEU A 73 -62.13 33.89 -7.26
N ASP A 74 -62.87 34.91 -6.83
CA ASP A 74 -62.96 35.34 -5.43
C ASP A 74 -63.65 34.25 -4.58
N GLU A 75 -63.26 34.20 -3.29
CA GLU A 75 -63.78 33.38 -2.21
C GLU A 75 -63.41 31.88 -2.13
N TYR A 76 -62.76 31.55 -1.00
CA TYR A 76 -62.80 30.26 -0.31
C TYR A 76 -62.21 29.03 -1.02
N PHE A 77 -60.87 28.93 -1.05
CA PHE A 77 -60.20 27.62 -1.06
C PHE A 77 -59.04 27.60 -0.05
N ALA A 78 -59.38 27.31 1.21
CA ALA A 78 -58.48 26.71 2.16
C ALA A 78 -58.43 25.18 1.88
N GLY A 79 -57.37 24.70 1.24
CA GLY A 79 -57.11 23.26 1.11
C GLY A 79 -56.59 22.81 -0.25
N SER A 80 -55.34 22.32 -0.24
CA SER A 80 -54.84 21.25 -1.11
C SER A 80 -54.95 21.41 -2.63
N TYR A 81 -54.01 22.15 -3.23
CA TYR A 81 -53.56 21.88 -4.61
C TYR A 81 -52.12 21.40 -4.60
N SER A 82 -51.95 20.11 -4.32
CA SER A 82 -50.74 19.36 -4.64
C SER A 82 -50.77 18.99 -6.12
N ILE A 83 -50.07 19.75 -6.97
CA ILE A 83 -49.77 19.32 -8.34
C ILE A 83 -48.38 18.67 -8.31
N PHE A 84 -48.37 17.34 -8.29
CA PHE A 84 -47.18 16.56 -8.57
C PHE A 84 -47.00 16.49 -10.09
N SER A 85 -46.01 17.19 -10.65
CA SER A 85 -45.42 16.76 -11.92
C SER A 85 -43.96 17.19 -12.02
N GLU A 86 -43.10 16.18 -12.19
CA GLU A 86 -41.70 16.23 -12.58
C GLU A 86 -40.68 16.66 -11.52
N THR A 87 -40.32 15.69 -10.67
CA THR A 87 -39.05 15.70 -9.93
C THR A 87 -37.91 15.29 -10.88
N THR A 88 -37.11 16.24 -11.36
CA THR A 88 -35.87 15.92 -12.09
C THR A 88 -34.78 15.51 -11.11
N PHE A 89 -34.37 14.23 -11.13
CA PHE A 89 -33.26 13.73 -10.34
C PHE A 89 -31.93 14.29 -10.86
N ASN A 90 -31.25 15.13 -10.05
CA ASN A 90 -29.93 15.64 -10.38
C ASN A 90 -28.83 14.60 -10.04
N ILE A 91 -28.49 13.78 -11.02
CA ILE A 91 -27.49 12.70 -10.91
C ILE A 91 -26.08 13.25 -10.65
N ALA A 92 -25.76 14.48 -11.07
CA ALA A 92 -24.43 15.08 -10.88
C ALA A 92 -24.12 15.38 -9.40
N GLY A 93 -25.13 15.79 -8.62
CA GLY A 93 -25.00 15.99 -7.18
C GLY A 93 -24.75 14.68 -6.43
N LEU A 94 -25.45 13.61 -6.84
CA LEU A 94 -25.25 12.27 -6.30
C LEU A 94 -23.86 11.70 -6.66
N LEU A 95 -23.40 11.92 -7.89
CA LEU A 95 -22.10 11.45 -8.35
C LEU A 95 -20.94 12.15 -7.63
N ASN A 96 -21.06 13.46 -7.39
CA ASN A 96 -20.11 14.23 -6.58
C ASN A 96 -20.08 13.76 -5.11
N PHE A 97 -21.25 13.41 -4.55
CA PHE A 97 -21.35 12.85 -3.20
C PHE A 97 -20.70 11.46 -3.08
N LEU A 98 -20.93 10.58 -4.06
CA LEU A 98 -20.31 9.25 -4.12
C LEU A 98 -18.79 9.34 -4.31
N ALA A 99 -18.32 10.28 -5.13
CA ALA A 99 -16.90 10.54 -5.31
C ALA A 99 -16.23 11.04 -4.02
N GLN A 100 -16.94 11.82 -3.20
CA GLN A 100 -16.39 12.40 -1.97
C GLN A 100 -16.44 11.46 -0.76
N ASN A 101 -17.37 10.51 -0.74
CA ASN A 101 -17.52 9.51 0.35
C ASN A 101 -17.09 8.09 -0.05
N GLY A 102 -16.32 7.94 -1.12
CA GLY A 102 -15.77 6.67 -1.54
C GLY A 102 -14.80 6.12 -0.50
N ASN A 103 -15.24 5.11 0.27
CA ASN A 103 -14.41 4.45 1.27
C ASN A 103 -13.34 3.58 0.56
N VAL A 104 -12.10 4.06 0.48
CA VAL A 104 -11.01 3.33 -0.20
C VAL A 104 -10.27 2.45 0.82
N ASN A 105 -10.59 1.16 0.82
CA ASN A 105 -9.81 0.16 1.55
C ASN A 105 -8.76 -0.43 0.59
N SER A 106 -7.49 -0.12 0.82
CA SER A 106 -6.37 -0.73 0.07
C SER A 106 -5.96 -2.05 0.70
N ILE A 107 -5.97 -3.12 -0.10
CA ILE A 107 -5.59 -4.49 0.28
C ILE A 107 -4.46 -4.95 -0.64
N SER A 108 -3.41 -5.50 -0.06
CA SER A 108 -2.30 -6.11 -0.80
C SER A 108 -2.07 -7.55 -0.34
N ASN A 109 -1.96 -8.47 -1.31
CA ASN A 109 -1.73 -9.89 -1.10
C ASN A 109 -0.50 -10.42 -1.88
N PRO A 110 0.73 -10.02 -1.53
CA PRO A 110 1.91 -10.55 -2.19
C PRO A 110 2.13 -12.03 -1.83
N LYS A 111 2.57 -12.80 -2.82
CA LYS A 111 2.92 -14.22 -2.68
C LYS A 111 4.39 -14.42 -3.07
N ILE A 112 5.13 -15.18 -2.27
CA ILE A 112 6.53 -15.52 -2.55
C ILE A 112 6.81 -16.97 -2.18
N VAL A 113 7.66 -17.64 -2.97
CA VAL A 113 8.15 -18.98 -2.68
C VAL A 113 9.62 -18.87 -2.33
N THR A 114 10.03 -19.53 -1.25
CA THR A 114 11.41 -19.43 -0.74
C THR A 114 11.87 -20.79 -0.24
N LEU A 115 13.18 -21.05 -0.25
CA LEU A 115 13.73 -22.26 0.36
C LEU A 115 13.78 -22.12 1.89
N ASN A 116 13.84 -23.27 2.56
CA ASN A 116 14.05 -23.35 4.00
C ASN A 116 15.37 -22.68 4.41
N ASN A 117 15.32 -21.84 5.44
CA ASN A 117 16.41 -20.99 5.93
C ASN A 117 16.93 -19.96 4.91
N GLN A 118 16.25 -19.76 3.78
CA GLN A 118 16.61 -18.71 2.83
C GLN A 118 15.83 -17.43 3.13
N LYS A 119 16.56 -16.34 3.37
CA LYS A 119 15.95 -15.02 3.56
C LYS A 119 15.27 -14.58 2.25
N ALA A 120 14.05 -14.06 2.40
CA ALA A 120 13.31 -13.41 1.34
C ALA A 120 12.88 -12.00 1.76
N ILE A 121 12.73 -11.13 0.76
CA ILE A 121 12.35 -9.74 0.94
C ILE A 121 11.07 -9.51 0.14
N ILE A 122 10.04 -9.02 0.80
CA ILE A 122 8.80 -8.59 0.16
C ILE A 122 8.72 -7.06 0.28
N SER A 123 8.62 -6.35 -0.83
CA SER A 123 8.41 -4.90 -0.87
C SER A 123 7.03 -4.60 -1.45
N VAL A 124 6.20 -3.89 -0.69
CA VAL A 124 4.86 -3.44 -1.12
C VAL A 124 4.76 -1.94 -0.93
N GLY A 125 4.60 -1.20 -2.03
CA GLY A 125 4.50 0.25 -2.03
C GLY A 125 5.03 0.86 -3.31
N ASP A 126 5.24 2.16 -3.29
CA ASP A 126 5.60 2.96 -4.45
C ASP A 126 6.99 3.57 -4.28
N THR A 127 7.72 3.66 -5.39
CA THR A 127 8.99 4.38 -5.48
C THR A 127 8.74 5.76 -6.07
N ILE A 128 8.97 6.80 -5.28
CA ILE A 128 8.80 8.19 -5.71
C ILE A 128 10.14 8.75 -6.19
N TYR A 129 10.16 9.23 -7.43
CA TYR A 129 11.29 9.96 -7.99
C TYR A 129 11.15 11.45 -7.74
N TYR A 130 12.25 12.11 -7.36
CA TYR A 130 12.33 13.55 -7.17
C TYR A 130 13.62 14.08 -7.80
N LYS A 131 13.59 15.34 -8.26
CA LYS A 131 14.76 16.03 -8.81
C LYS A 131 15.22 17.11 -7.85
N TYR A 132 16.52 17.30 -7.70
CA TYR A 132 17.05 18.44 -6.95
C TYR A 132 18.23 19.05 -7.69
N ILE A 133 18.54 20.31 -7.39
CA ILE A 133 19.67 21.02 -7.98
C ILE A 133 20.95 20.45 -7.39
N SER A 134 21.74 19.73 -8.20
CA SER A 134 23.00 19.11 -7.79
C SER A 134 24.21 20.00 -8.03
N ALA A 135 24.15 20.92 -9.00
CA ALA A 135 25.18 21.94 -9.19
C ALA A 135 24.61 23.21 -9.84
N LYS A 136 25.16 24.35 -9.44
CA LYS A 136 25.01 25.63 -10.16
C LYS A 136 26.38 25.97 -10.72
N LYS A 137 26.57 25.74 -12.02
CA LYS A 137 27.79 26.12 -12.74
C LYS A 137 27.55 27.44 -13.47
N LYS A 138 28.61 28.13 -13.85
CA LYS A 138 28.52 29.19 -14.87
C LYS A 138 29.13 28.65 -16.15
N ASP A 139 28.51 28.93 -17.30
CA ASP A 139 29.15 28.71 -18.58
C ASP A 139 30.34 29.67 -18.76
N GLU A 140 31.12 29.50 -19.83
CA GLU A 140 32.24 30.38 -20.15
C GLU A 140 31.82 31.85 -20.38
N ASN A 141 30.52 32.10 -20.63
CA ASN A 141 29.93 33.42 -20.81
C ASN A 141 29.29 33.99 -19.54
N GLY A 142 29.41 33.31 -18.39
CA GLY A 142 28.89 33.76 -17.09
C GLY A 142 27.40 33.46 -16.81
N ASN A 143 26.69 32.77 -17.71
CA ASN A 143 25.29 32.38 -17.50
C ASN A 143 25.18 31.21 -16.50
N PRO A 144 24.20 31.23 -15.59
CA PRO A 144 24.01 30.14 -14.64
C PRO A 144 23.46 28.88 -15.34
N ILE A 145 24.25 27.81 -15.36
CA ILE A 145 23.81 26.45 -15.71
C ILE A 145 23.37 25.74 -14.43
N ILE A 146 22.11 25.31 -14.38
CA ILE A 146 21.56 24.52 -13.28
C ILE A 146 21.56 23.05 -13.70
N GLN A 147 22.30 22.21 -12.96
CA GLN A 147 22.30 20.77 -13.14
C GLN A 147 21.32 20.14 -12.15
N TYR A 148 20.45 19.27 -12.67
CA TYR A 148 19.51 18.49 -11.87
C TYR A 148 19.97 17.04 -11.78
N THR A 149 19.89 16.45 -10.59
CA THR A 149 20.02 15.01 -10.38
C THR A 149 18.67 14.44 -9.99
N ILE A 150 18.34 13.27 -10.53
CA ILE A 150 17.14 12.51 -10.17
C ILE A 150 17.54 11.49 -9.11
N ASP A 151 16.82 11.50 -8.01
CA ASP A 151 16.95 10.51 -6.94
C ASP A 151 15.57 9.92 -6.63
N ASN A 152 15.53 8.85 -5.84
CA ASN A 152 14.30 8.14 -5.53
C ASN A 152 14.18 7.77 -4.05
N LYS A 153 12.93 7.62 -3.61
CA LYS A 153 12.59 7.21 -2.25
C LYS A 153 11.47 6.19 -2.28
N PHE A 154 11.70 5.03 -1.67
CA PHE A 154 10.66 4.01 -1.48
C PHE A 154 9.75 4.37 -0.30
N VAL A 155 8.44 4.32 -0.54
CA VAL A 155 7.39 4.51 0.45
C VAL A 155 6.47 3.29 0.42
N GLY A 156 6.31 2.63 1.56
CA GLY A 156 5.60 1.37 1.67
C GLY A 156 6.12 0.50 2.80
N VAL A 157 5.74 -0.78 2.76
CA VAL A 157 6.13 -1.80 3.72
C VAL A 157 7.19 -2.71 3.09
N LEU A 158 8.32 -2.87 3.78
CA LEU A 158 9.28 -3.93 3.50
C LEU A 158 9.17 -5.01 4.57
N LEU A 159 9.12 -6.27 4.16
CA LEU A 159 9.10 -7.41 5.04
C LEU A 159 10.33 -8.27 4.76
N ASP A 160 11.22 -8.35 5.74
CA ASP A 160 12.33 -9.31 5.75
C ASP A 160 11.83 -10.60 6.41
N ILE A 161 11.72 -11.68 5.65
CA ILE A 161 11.16 -12.95 6.12
C ILE A 161 12.18 -14.07 5.94
N THR A 162 12.39 -14.87 6.97
CA THR A 162 13.18 -16.11 6.89
C THR A 162 12.34 -17.26 7.43
N PRO A 163 11.96 -18.25 6.60
CA PRO A 163 11.28 -19.44 7.08
C PRO A 163 12.26 -20.48 7.60
N GLN A 164 11.81 -21.25 8.59
CA GLN A 164 12.50 -22.40 9.13
C GLN A 164 11.51 -23.54 9.33
N ILE A 165 11.79 -24.68 8.72
CA ILE A 165 10.96 -25.88 8.86
C ILE A 165 11.55 -26.77 9.95
N SER A 166 10.72 -27.08 10.95
CA SER A 166 11.03 -28.01 12.04
C SER A 166 10.85 -29.47 11.58
N ASN A 167 11.37 -30.42 12.37
CA ASN A 167 11.32 -31.84 12.04
C ASN A 167 9.90 -32.41 12.06
N ASN A 168 8.98 -31.78 12.80
CA ASN A 168 7.56 -32.10 12.87
C ASN A 168 6.73 -31.49 11.72
N GLY A 169 7.36 -30.75 10.80
CA GLY A 169 6.68 -30.09 9.68
C GLY A 169 6.12 -28.71 10.00
N GLU A 170 6.27 -28.21 11.23
CA GLU A 170 5.91 -26.83 11.57
C GLU A 170 6.86 -25.84 10.89
N ILE A 171 6.29 -24.71 10.45
CA ILE A 171 7.01 -23.64 9.77
C ILE A 171 7.09 -22.47 10.72
N VAL A 172 8.30 -22.13 11.15
CA VAL A 172 8.58 -20.95 11.96
C VAL A 172 9.05 -19.82 11.04
N LEU A 173 8.43 -18.66 11.14
CA LEU A 173 8.78 -17.48 10.35
C LEU A 173 9.43 -16.42 11.24
N SER A 174 10.63 -15.98 10.87
CA SER A 174 11.22 -14.76 11.43
C SER A 174 10.89 -13.59 10.51
N ILE A 175 10.04 -12.67 10.99
CA ILE A 175 9.51 -11.55 10.21
C ILE A 175 9.98 -10.23 10.83
N ASN A 176 10.66 -9.41 10.03
CA ASN A 176 11.11 -8.07 10.42
C ASN A 176 10.50 -7.03 9.49
N PRO A 177 9.34 -6.44 9.84
CA PRO A 177 8.69 -5.43 9.04
C PRO A 177 9.35 -4.05 9.22
N LYS A 178 9.46 -3.30 8.13
CA LYS A 178 9.86 -1.89 8.10
C LYS A 178 8.82 -1.10 7.34
N ILE A 179 8.29 -0.05 7.94
CA ILE A 179 7.21 0.75 7.36
C ILE A 179 7.74 2.16 7.11
N ASN A 180 7.63 2.61 5.86
CA ASN A 180 7.87 3.98 5.46
C ASN A 180 6.56 4.55 4.94
N GLU A 181 6.01 5.55 5.62
CA GLU A 181 4.76 6.22 5.22
C GLU A 181 5.02 7.69 4.89
N PHE A 182 4.16 8.29 4.06
CA PHE A 182 4.22 9.74 3.84
C PHE A 182 3.85 10.48 5.13
N LYS A 183 4.57 11.56 5.43
CA LYS A 183 4.18 12.48 6.49
C LYS A 183 2.99 13.34 6.07
N ASN A 184 2.83 13.60 4.78
CA ASN A 184 1.74 14.39 4.22
C ASN A 184 1.34 13.89 2.82
N LEU A 185 0.07 13.50 2.65
CA LEU A 185 -0.46 12.93 1.40
C LEU A 185 -0.48 13.94 0.24
N ASN A 186 -0.49 15.25 0.51
CA ASN A 186 -0.48 16.28 -0.55
C ASN A 186 0.85 16.35 -1.31
N GLN A 187 1.90 15.68 -0.83
CA GLN A 187 3.19 15.58 -1.52
C GLN A 187 3.09 14.79 -2.84
N LEU A 188 2.10 13.89 -2.96
CA LEU A 188 1.83 13.15 -4.21
C LEU A 188 1.24 14.03 -5.32
N LEU A 189 0.64 15.17 -4.94
CA LEU A 189 -0.01 16.11 -5.86
C LEU A 189 0.96 17.18 -6.39
N ASN A 190 2.17 17.29 -5.81
CA ASN A 190 3.17 18.23 -6.29
C ASN A 190 3.80 17.70 -7.59
N SER A 191 3.40 18.29 -8.71
CA SER A 191 3.87 17.89 -10.05
C SER A 191 5.34 18.22 -10.31
N ASN A 192 5.91 19.19 -9.59
CA ASN A 192 7.28 19.66 -9.84
C ASN A 192 8.35 18.79 -9.15
N ARG A 193 7.98 18.04 -8.09
CA ARG A 193 8.83 17.06 -7.37
C ARG A 193 10.28 17.51 -7.14
N GLU A 194 10.45 18.75 -6.68
CA GLU A 194 11.77 19.41 -6.52
C GLU A 194 12.44 19.17 -5.15
N MET A 195 11.81 18.35 -4.30
CA MET A 195 12.29 18.03 -2.96
C MET A 195 12.01 16.55 -2.62
N PRO A 196 12.85 15.93 -1.78
CA PRO A 196 12.59 14.57 -1.31
C PRO A 196 11.24 14.50 -0.59
N PRO A 197 10.44 13.44 -0.80
CA PRO A 197 9.21 13.25 -0.03
C PRO A 197 9.54 13.06 1.45
N ASP A 198 8.77 13.71 2.32
CA ASP A 198 8.93 13.60 3.78
C ASP A 198 8.26 12.30 4.23
N THR A 199 9.07 11.33 4.66
CA THR A 199 8.60 10.00 5.09
C THR A 199 8.75 9.83 6.60
N LYS A 200 7.71 9.35 7.27
CA LYS A 200 7.80 8.84 8.64
C LYS A 200 8.16 7.35 8.58
N GLY A 201 9.24 6.97 9.25
CA GLY A 201 9.63 5.57 9.42
C GLY A 201 9.16 5.02 10.76
N ALA A 202 8.49 3.88 10.77
CA ALA A 202 8.13 3.15 11.98
C ALA A 202 8.73 1.74 11.94
N LYS A 203 9.49 1.38 12.99
CA LYS A 203 10.02 0.02 13.19
C LYS A 203 9.11 -0.69 14.20
N LYS A 204 8.20 -1.54 13.73
CA LYS A 204 7.43 -2.43 14.61
C LYS A 204 8.23 -3.72 14.85
N ASN A 205 8.51 -4.02 16.11
CA ASN A 205 9.23 -5.23 16.49
C ASN A 205 8.23 -6.40 16.64
N ASN A 206 8.61 -7.52 16.02
CA ASN A 206 8.18 -8.92 16.20
C ASN A 206 6.68 -9.22 16.27
N ALA A 207 6.15 -9.83 15.20
CA ALA A 207 4.90 -10.58 15.24
C ALA A 207 5.22 -12.08 15.35
N HIS A 208 4.79 -12.71 16.44
CA HIS A 208 4.72 -14.16 16.57
C HIS A 208 3.39 -14.60 15.96
N ILE A 209 3.43 -15.46 14.94
CA ILE A 209 2.23 -16.07 14.35
C ILE A 209 2.19 -17.51 14.90
N PRO A 210 1.17 -17.90 15.69
CA PRO A 210 0.99 -19.27 16.16
C PRO A 210 0.63 -20.22 15.01
#